data_AF-A0A2H5DVM1-F1
#
_entry.id   AF-A0A2H5DVM1-F1
#
_cell.length_a   1.000
_cell.length_b   1.000
_cell.length_c   1.000
_cell.angle_alpha   90.00
_cell.angle_beta   90.00
_cell.angle_gamma   90.00
#
_symmetry.space_group_name_H-M   'P 1'
#
loop_
_entity.id
_entity.type
_entity.pdbx_description
1 polymer ?
#
loop_
_entity_poly.entity_id
_entity_poly.type
_entity_poly.pdbx_seq_one_letter_code
_entity_poly.pdbx_strand_id
1 'polypeptide(L)'
;MLTTVQAAEAAGSGQLFSVLEAAARAGRAGRAPARGESAVHQRNLFFREPQHFQWLEQYVQELRQHRPGPIRVWSAACSTGEEPYTIAMVLADTLGLAGNWKLYATDINTRVLAMARRGIYTTDRARRTPPHYWQKYFLRGYDEYEGMVRVMPELARRMEFANLNLLSCDKFQQAEFDIVFLRNVLIYFNESAKLDTG
;
A
#
# COMPACT_ATOMS: atom_id res chain seq x y z
N MET A 1 6.25 25.13 5.91
CA MET A 1 6.19 24.22 7.07
C MET A 1 4.81 23.57 7.09
N LEU A 2 4.61 22.52 6.29
CA LEU A 2 3.33 21.79 6.12
C LEU A 2 3.62 20.33 6.46
N THR A 3 3.72 20.07 7.76
CA THR A 3 4.00 18.74 8.33
C THR A 3 2.77 18.37 9.13
N THR A 4 1.73 17.82 8.50
CA THR A 4 0.51 17.44 9.23
C THR A 4 -0.24 16.33 8.47
N VAL A 5 -0.03 15.10 8.95
CA VAL A 5 -0.86 13.89 8.81
C VAL A 5 -1.12 13.36 7.38
N GLN A 6 -0.23 12.49 6.86
CA GLN A 6 -0.54 11.71 5.63
C GLN A 6 -0.23 10.20 5.69
N ALA A 7 0.33 9.71 6.79
CA ALA A 7 0.52 8.28 7.03
C ALA A 7 0.11 7.97 8.47
N ALA A 8 -0.84 7.04 8.65
CA ALA A 8 -0.92 6.31 9.90
C ALA A 8 -0.04 5.07 9.72
N GLU A 9 1.16 5.11 10.28
CA GLU A 9 1.97 3.93 10.55
C GLU A 9 1.58 3.48 11.96
N ALA A 10 0.63 2.56 12.03
CA ALA A 10 0.13 2.05 13.30
C ALA A 10 0.89 0.77 13.66
N ALA A 11 1.48 0.72 14.86
CA ALA A 11 2.13 -0.46 15.44
C ALA A 11 1.10 -1.50 15.96
N GLY A 12 0.02 -1.70 15.22
CA GLY A 12 -1.09 -2.57 15.57
C GLY A 12 -2.46 -2.05 15.11
N SER A 13 -3.43 -2.96 14.95
CA SER A 13 -4.79 -2.65 14.48
C SER A 13 -5.55 -1.64 15.36
N GLY A 14 -5.23 -1.55 16.66
CA GLY A 14 -5.90 -0.64 17.61
C GLY A 14 -5.66 0.87 17.35
N GLN A 15 -4.48 1.26 16.86
CA GLN A 15 -4.20 2.67 16.54
C GLN A 15 -4.84 3.09 15.21
N LEU A 16 -4.91 2.20 14.21
CA LEU A 16 -5.61 2.45 12.95
C LEU A 16 -7.09 2.78 13.18
N PHE A 17 -7.74 2.13 14.15
CA PHE A 17 -9.13 2.37 14.49
C PHE A 17 -9.38 3.82 14.89
N SER A 18 -8.56 4.37 15.79
CA SER A 18 -8.67 5.78 16.19
C SER A 18 -8.49 6.74 15.01
N VAL A 19 -7.60 6.43 14.06
CA VAL A 19 -7.36 7.24 12.86
C VAL A 19 -8.54 7.16 11.90
N LEU A 20 -9.08 5.97 11.64
CA LEU A 20 -10.24 5.78 10.77
C LEU A 20 -11.50 6.41 11.36
N GLU A 21 -11.74 6.25 12.66
CA GLU A 21 -12.84 6.93 13.36
C GLU A 21 -12.68 8.45 13.32
N ALA A 22 -11.47 8.96 13.58
CA ALA A 22 -11.19 10.40 13.50
C ALA A 22 -11.41 10.94 12.08
N ALA A 23 -10.95 10.22 11.05
CA ALA A 23 -11.16 10.59 9.66
C ALA A 23 -12.64 10.54 9.24
N ALA A 24 -13.38 9.51 9.68
CA ALA A 24 -14.82 9.40 9.44
C ALA A 24 -15.62 10.50 10.15
N ARG A 25 -15.18 10.97 11.33
CA ARG A 25 -15.78 12.09 12.06
C ARG A 25 -15.45 13.44 11.42
N ALA A 26 -14.22 13.63 10.91
CA ALA A 26 -13.79 14.83 10.19
C ALA A 26 -14.47 15.00 8.81
N GLY A 27 -14.95 13.89 8.24
CA GLY A 27 -15.82 13.72 7.06
C GLY A 27 -16.99 14.67 6.82
N ARG A 28 -17.33 15.52 7.78
CA ARG A 28 -18.61 16.27 7.80
C ARG A 28 -18.48 17.74 7.38
N ALA A 29 -17.30 18.24 6.97
CA ALA A 29 -17.05 19.69 6.90
C ALA A 29 -16.11 20.23 5.79
N GLY A 30 -16.19 19.80 4.51
CA GLY A 30 -15.41 20.49 3.46
C GLY A 30 -15.49 19.92 2.05
N ARG A 31 -14.88 20.62 1.07
CA ARG A 31 -14.82 20.29 -0.38
C ARG A 31 -13.37 20.31 -0.88
N ALA A 32 -13.00 19.45 -1.83
CA ALA A 32 -11.64 19.24 -2.30
C ALA A 32 -11.37 19.98 -3.60
N PRO A 33 -10.11 20.39 -3.84
CA PRO A 33 -9.69 20.90 -5.13
C PRO A 33 -9.51 19.75 -6.14
N ALA A 34 -10.05 19.94 -7.34
CA ALA A 34 -9.76 19.07 -8.49
C ALA A 34 -8.25 19.12 -8.81
N ARG A 35 -7.61 17.95 -8.95
CA ARG A 35 -6.20 17.84 -9.36
C ARG A 35 -6.07 17.07 -10.66
N GLY A 36 -5.25 17.59 -11.59
CA GLY A 36 -5.05 17.02 -12.92
C GLY A 36 -4.35 15.65 -12.94
N GLU A 37 -4.44 14.96 -14.07
CA GLU A 37 -3.97 13.58 -14.31
C GLU A 37 -2.50 13.33 -13.95
N SER A 38 -1.64 14.34 -14.06
CA SER A 38 -0.22 14.26 -13.67
C SER A 38 -0.03 13.96 -12.18
N ALA A 39 -0.89 14.50 -11.32
CA ALA A 39 -0.87 14.20 -9.89
C ALA A 39 -1.36 12.77 -9.58
N VAL A 40 -2.17 12.15 -10.45
CA VAL A 40 -2.55 10.72 -10.32
C VAL A 40 -1.33 9.83 -10.62
N HIS A 41 -0.58 10.14 -11.69
CA HIS A 41 0.62 9.37 -12.06
C HIS A 41 1.73 9.42 -11.00
N GLN A 42 1.95 10.57 -10.35
CA GLN A 42 2.96 10.68 -9.29
C GLN A 42 2.56 10.00 -7.97
N ARG A 43 1.28 9.69 -7.78
CA ARG A 43 0.80 9.11 -6.53
C ARG A 43 1.19 7.65 -6.34
N ASN A 44 1.31 6.92 -7.44
CA ASN A 44 1.50 5.47 -7.47
C ASN A 44 2.89 5.14 -8.03
N LEU A 45 3.92 5.50 -7.28
CA LEU A 45 5.31 5.16 -7.61
C LEU A 45 5.83 4.15 -6.58
N PHE A 46 6.64 3.21 -7.06
CA PHE A 46 7.41 2.34 -6.18
C PHE A 46 8.33 3.19 -5.29
N PHE A 47 8.52 2.75 -4.04
CA PHE A 47 9.37 3.44 -3.06
C PHE A 47 9.06 4.94 -2.89
N ARG A 48 7.77 5.33 -2.99
CA ARG A 48 7.34 6.70 -2.70
C ARG A 48 7.43 7.01 -1.21
N GLU A 49 8.13 8.10 -0.87
CA GLU A 49 8.45 8.50 0.52
C GLU A 49 9.26 7.38 1.21
N PRO A 50 10.52 7.17 0.75
CA PRO A 50 11.32 6.00 1.09
C PRO A 50 11.59 5.81 2.59
N GLN A 51 11.48 6.89 3.38
CA GLN A 51 11.63 6.84 4.83
C GLN A 51 10.67 5.85 5.52
N HIS A 52 9.46 5.66 4.99
CA HIS A 52 8.49 4.70 5.54
C HIS A 52 8.93 3.25 5.33
N PHE A 53 9.64 2.97 4.23
CA PHE A 53 10.16 1.64 3.93
C PHE A 53 11.46 1.34 4.67
N GLN A 54 12.26 2.36 5.00
CA GLN A 54 13.39 2.24 5.92
C GLN A 54 12.91 1.94 7.35
N TRP A 55 11.86 2.64 7.80
CA TRP A 55 11.21 2.33 9.07
C TRP A 55 10.67 0.91 9.10
N LEU A 56 9.97 0.48 8.03
CA LEU A 56 9.44 -0.89 7.92
C LEU A 56 10.54 -1.95 8.09
N GLU A 57 11.68 -1.78 7.42
CA GLU A 57 12.83 -2.68 7.54
C GLU A 57 13.29 -2.82 9.00
N GLN A 58 13.56 -1.69 9.66
CA GLN A 58 14.02 -1.66 11.06
C GLN A 58 12.98 -2.27 12.02
N TYR A 59 11.72 -1.86 11.88
CA TYR A 59 10.64 -2.31 12.75
C TYR A 59 10.39 -3.81 12.61
N VAL A 60 10.48 -4.37 11.39
CA VAL A 60 10.30 -5.80 11.16
C VAL A 60 11.45 -6.63 11.73
N GLN A 61 12.69 -6.12 11.68
CA GLN A 61 13.84 -6.77 12.34
C GLN A 61 13.64 -6.84 13.85
N GLU A 62 13.25 -5.74 14.48
CA GLU A 62 12.98 -5.67 15.92
C GLU A 62 11.79 -6.55 16.32
N LEU A 63 10.67 -6.48 15.58
CA LEU A 63 9.48 -7.26 15.84
C LEU A 63 9.79 -8.77 15.75
N ARG A 64 10.63 -9.18 14.81
CA ARG A 64 11.03 -10.59 14.65
C ARG A 64 11.79 -11.15 15.85
N GLN A 65 12.55 -10.32 16.56
CA GLN A 65 13.30 -10.74 17.75
C GLN A 65 12.37 -11.04 18.93
N HIS A 66 11.24 -10.33 19.02
CA HIS A 66 10.36 -10.38 20.19
C HIS A 66 9.06 -11.17 19.95
N ARG A 67 8.67 -11.38 18.67
CA ARG A 67 7.42 -12.05 18.32
C ARG A 67 7.66 -13.32 17.50
N PRO A 68 7.42 -14.51 18.08
CA PRO A 68 7.29 -15.72 17.30
C PRO A 68 5.98 -15.71 16.49
N GLY A 69 6.02 -16.10 15.21
CA GLY A 69 4.83 -16.21 14.34
C GLY A 69 4.86 -15.35 13.07
N PRO A 70 3.80 -15.38 12.25
CA PRO A 70 3.74 -14.60 11.01
C PRO A 70 3.66 -13.10 11.31
N ILE A 71 4.50 -12.30 10.63
CA ILE A 71 4.32 -10.84 10.57
C ILE A 71 3.24 -10.53 9.52
N ARG A 72 2.17 -9.87 9.92
CA ARG A 72 1.00 -9.57 9.09
C ARG A 72 0.94 -8.08 8.81
N VAL A 73 1.05 -7.72 7.53
CA VAL A 73 1.01 -6.34 7.06
C VAL A 73 -0.24 -6.11 6.21
N TRP A 74 -0.82 -4.92 6.30
CA TRP A 74 -1.95 -4.50 5.46
C TRP A 74 -1.64 -3.19 4.75
N SER A 75 -1.65 -3.17 3.42
CA SER A 75 -1.72 -1.96 2.61
C SER A 75 -3.18 -1.68 2.25
N ALA A 76 -3.74 -0.65 2.89
CA ALA A 76 -5.10 -0.22 2.78
C ALA A 76 -5.23 0.86 1.68
N ALA A 77 -6.12 0.63 0.72
CA ALA A 77 -6.29 1.43 -0.50
C ALA A 77 -5.02 1.47 -1.36
N CYS A 78 -4.57 0.27 -1.72
CA CYS A 78 -3.31 0.00 -2.41
C CYS A 78 -3.25 0.40 -3.90
N SER A 79 -4.37 0.88 -4.47
CA SER A 79 -4.48 1.34 -5.85
C SER A 79 -3.95 0.31 -6.87
N THR A 80 -3.02 0.71 -7.74
CA THR A 80 -2.43 -0.13 -8.79
C THR A 80 -1.32 -1.07 -8.29
N GLY A 81 -1.05 -1.12 -6.99
CA GLY A 81 -0.21 -2.15 -6.36
C GLY A 81 1.25 -1.78 -6.10
N GLU A 82 1.71 -0.59 -6.47
CA GLU A 82 3.11 -0.17 -6.28
C GLU A 82 3.52 -0.15 -4.80
N GLU A 83 2.64 0.30 -3.89
CA GLU A 83 2.89 0.28 -2.44
C GLU A 83 3.00 -1.15 -1.88
N PRO A 84 2.03 -2.06 -2.04
CA PRO A 84 2.17 -3.41 -1.51
C PRO A 84 3.34 -4.18 -2.13
N TYR A 85 3.69 -3.97 -3.40
CA TYR A 85 4.90 -4.59 -3.94
C TYR A 85 6.18 -4.02 -3.30
N THR A 86 6.22 -2.72 -3.01
CA THR A 86 7.35 -2.12 -2.28
C THR A 86 7.49 -2.73 -0.88
N ILE A 87 6.38 -2.86 -0.14
CA ILE A 87 6.33 -3.52 1.17
C ILE A 87 6.81 -4.98 1.05
N ALA A 88 6.31 -5.73 0.07
CA ALA A 88 6.68 -7.13 -0.13
C ALA A 88 8.17 -7.31 -0.43
N MET A 89 8.77 -6.40 -1.21
CA MET A 89 10.20 -6.38 -1.49
C MET A 89 11.01 -6.19 -0.21
N VAL A 90 10.64 -5.22 0.63
CA VAL A 90 11.31 -4.96 1.92
C VAL A 90 11.18 -6.15 2.86
N LEU A 91 9.99 -6.73 2.98
CA LEU A 91 9.76 -7.92 3.79
C LEU A 91 10.57 -9.13 3.29
N ALA A 92 10.64 -9.32 1.97
CA ALA A 92 11.41 -10.42 1.37
C ALA A 92 12.93 -10.26 1.55
N ASP A 93 13.46 -9.03 1.46
CA ASP A 93 14.89 -8.78 1.73
C ASP A 93 15.22 -8.90 3.22
N THR A 94 14.31 -8.51 4.11
CA THR A 94 14.53 -8.51 5.56
C THR A 94 14.33 -9.88 6.20
N LEU A 95 13.27 -10.59 5.80
CA LEU A 95 12.84 -11.85 6.43
C LEU A 95 13.03 -13.07 5.53
N GLY A 96 13.47 -12.87 4.29
CA GLY A 96 13.48 -13.87 3.24
C GLY A 96 12.14 -13.97 2.51
N LEU A 97 12.18 -14.27 1.22
CA LEU A 97 10.98 -14.47 0.39
C LEU A 97 10.06 -15.58 0.93
N ALA A 98 10.65 -16.65 1.45
CA ALA A 98 9.94 -17.75 2.11
C ALA A 98 9.74 -17.52 3.62
N GLY A 99 10.14 -16.35 4.14
CA GLY A 99 10.02 -16.00 5.55
C GLY A 99 8.59 -16.01 6.07
N ASN A 100 8.43 -15.94 7.39
CA ASN A 100 7.11 -16.01 8.01
C ASN A 100 6.41 -14.64 8.04
N TRP A 101 5.91 -14.21 6.88
CA TRP A 101 5.16 -12.97 6.72
C TRP A 101 4.01 -13.12 5.71
N LYS A 102 2.95 -12.32 5.91
CA LYS A 102 1.79 -12.22 5.01
C LYS A 102 1.46 -10.75 4.78
N LEU A 103 1.12 -10.41 3.54
CA LEU A 103 0.73 -9.06 3.16
C LEU A 103 -0.67 -9.07 2.54
N TYR A 104 -1.52 -8.20 3.03
CA TYR A 104 -2.85 -7.97 2.51
C TYR A 104 -2.87 -6.63 1.78
N ALA A 105 -3.43 -6.61 0.58
CA ALA A 105 -3.49 -5.43 -0.26
C ALA A 105 -4.94 -5.22 -0.68
N THR A 106 -5.57 -4.15 -0.20
CA THR A 106 -7.00 -3.95 -0.42
C THR A 106 -7.29 -2.64 -1.12
N ASP A 107 -8.33 -2.61 -1.94
CA ASP A 107 -8.84 -1.37 -2.55
C ASP A 107 -10.34 -1.50 -2.85
N ILE A 108 -11.05 -0.38 -2.89
CA ILE A 108 -12.47 -0.34 -3.27
C ILE A 108 -12.64 -0.51 -4.79
N ASN A 109 -11.64 -0.12 -5.58
CA ASN A 109 -11.70 -0.16 -7.03
C ASN A 109 -11.15 -1.50 -7.58
N THR A 110 -12.03 -2.31 -8.14
CA THR A 110 -11.67 -3.63 -8.69
C THR A 110 -10.79 -3.55 -9.94
N ARG A 111 -10.86 -2.46 -10.71
CA ARG A 111 -10.03 -2.28 -11.92
C ARG A 111 -8.56 -2.12 -11.56
N VAL A 112 -8.25 -1.29 -10.56
CA VAL A 112 -6.86 -1.09 -10.10
C VAL A 112 -6.33 -2.35 -9.40
N LEU A 113 -7.17 -3.08 -8.67
CA LEU A 113 -6.79 -4.38 -8.12
C LEU A 113 -6.47 -5.41 -9.22
N ALA A 114 -7.17 -5.38 -10.35
CA ALA A 114 -6.84 -6.26 -11.47
C ALA A 114 -5.45 -5.93 -12.05
N MET A 115 -5.08 -4.63 -12.11
CA MET A 115 -3.74 -4.20 -12.50
C MET A 115 -2.69 -4.64 -11.47
N ALA A 116 -2.96 -4.44 -10.17
CA ALA A 116 -2.07 -4.83 -9.09
C ALA A 116 -1.76 -6.34 -9.11
N ARG A 117 -2.78 -7.19 -9.35
CA ARG A 117 -2.60 -8.64 -9.49
C ARG A 117 -1.73 -9.04 -10.68
N ARG A 118 -1.77 -8.30 -11.78
CA ARG A 118 -0.88 -8.55 -12.94
C ARG A 118 0.56 -8.18 -12.62
N GLY A 119 0.76 -7.10 -11.85
CA GLY A 119 2.08 -6.62 -11.44
C GLY A 119 2.94 -6.13 -12.61
N ILE A 120 2.32 -5.63 -13.67
CA ILE A 120 2.99 -5.12 -14.87
C ILE A 120 2.89 -3.58 -14.88
N TYR A 121 4.03 -2.92 -15.05
CA TYR A 121 4.18 -1.47 -14.96
C TYR A 121 5.12 -0.96 -16.05
N THR A 122 5.10 0.35 -16.31
CA THR A 122 6.16 0.98 -17.11
C THR A 122 7.45 1.07 -16.31
N THR A 123 8.59 1.08 -16.99
CA THR A 123 9.91 1.34 -16.36
C THR A 123 9.92 2.65 -15.58
N ASP A 124 9.26 3.70 -16.09
CA ASP A 124 9.15 5.01 -15.40
C ASP A 124 8.49 4.89 -14.03
N ARG A 125 7.43 4.08 -13.88
CA ARG A 125 6.76 3.88 -12.58
C ARG A 125 7.68 3.23 -11.54
N ALA A 126 8.59 2.38 -11.99
CA ALA A 126 9.58 1.70 -11.14
C ALA A 126 10.90 2.48 -11.01
N ARG A 127 11.05 3.67 -11.62
CA ARG A 127 12.33 4.39 -11.69
C ARG A 127 12.94 4.75 -10.33
N ARG A 128 12.12 4.86 -9.28
CA ARG A 128 12.55 5.21 -7.92
C ARG A 128 12.96 3.99 -7.09
N THR A 129 12.75 2.79 -7.60
CA THR A 129 13.16 1.56 -6.93
C THR A 129 14.69 1.53 -6.81
N PRO A 130 15.24 1.24 -5.62
CA PRO A 130 16.69 1.06 -5.46
C PRO A 130 17.25 -0.06 -6.34
N PRO A 131 18.51 0.06 -6.85
CA PRO A 131 19.06 -0.89 -7.81
C PRO A 131 19.08 -2.37 -7.36
N HIS A 132 19.28 -2.64 -6.07
CA HIS A 132 19.29 -4.01 -5.56
C HIS A 132 17.90 -4.67 -5.62
N TYR A 133 16.83 -3.91 -5.40
CA TYR A 133 15.46 -4.41 -5.57
C TYR A 133 15.12 -4.66 -7.04
N TRP A 134 15.61 -3.79 -7.95
CA TRP A 134 15.47 -3.99 -9.39
C TRP A 134 16.01 -5.35 -9.84
N GLN A 135 17.23 -5.68 -9.42
CA GLN A 135 17.89 -6.92 -9.82
C GLN A 135 17.18 -8.17 -9.28
N LYS A 136 16.64 -8.10 -8.06
CA LYS A 136 16.02 -9.24 -7.39
C LYS A 136 14.55 -9.47 -7.76
N TYR A 137 13.79 -8.41 -8.03
CA TYR A 137 12.33 -8.48 -7.99
C TYR A 137 11.61 -7.99 -9.25
N PHE A 138 12.34 -7.48 -10.25
CA PHE A 138 11.74 -7.07 -11.52
C PHE A 138 12.24 -7.90 -12.69
N LEU A 139 11.29 -8.36 -13.50
CA LEU A 139 11.51 -8.92 -14.81
C LEU A 139 11.35 -7.81 -15.85
N ARG A 140 12.35 -7.61 -16.71
CA ARG A 140 12.29 -6.62 -17.79
C ARG A 140 11.58 -7.23 -19.00
N GLY A 141 10.67 -6.48 -19.61
CA GLY A 141 10.06 -6.85 -20.88
C GLY A 141 11.04 -6.65 -22.04
N TYR A 142 10.91 -7.50 -23.06
CA TYR A 142 11.63 -7.45 -24.32
C TYR A 142 10.60 -7.50 -25.46
N ASP A 143 11.03 -7.14 -26.68
CA ASP A 143 10.20 -7.13 -27.89
C ASP A 143 8.90 -6.33 -27.69
N GLU A 144 7.73 -6.97 -27.83
CA GLU A 144 6.42 -6.35 -27.65
C GLU A 144 6.16 -5.82 -26.22
N TYR A 145 7.01 -6.17 -25.24
CA TYR A 145 6.96 -5.67 -23.87
C TYR A 145 8.06 -4.66 -23.54
N GLU A 146 8.78 -4.14 -24.53
CA GLU A 146 9.81 -3.11 -24.30
C GLU A 146 9.24 -1.89 -23.53
N GLY A 147 10.02 -1.36 -22.59
CA GLY A 147 9.59 -0.27 -21.70
C GLY A 147 8.64 -0.71 -20.57
N MET A 148 8.27 -1.99 -20.50
CA MET A 148 7.50 -2.57 -19.40
C MET A 148 8.36 -3.42 -18.47
N VAL A 149 7.88 -3.56 -17.25
CA VAL A 149 8.47 -4.39 -16.20
C VAL A 149 7.39 -5.15 -15.49
N ARG A 150 7.70 -6.35 -15.04
CA ARG A 150 6.80 -7.16 -14.23
C ARG A 150 7.45 -7.46 -12.89
N VAL A 151 6.74 -7.22 -11.80
CA VAL A 151 7.19 -7.68 -10.50
C VAL A 151 7.16 -9.21 -10.47
N MET A 152 8.21 -9.81 -9.93
CA MET A 152 8.39 -11.25 -9.87
C MET A 152 7.13 -11.94 -9.28
N PRO A 153 6.51 -12.92 -9.98
CA PRO A 153 5.25 -13.55 -9.55
C PRO A 153 5.28 -14.18 -8.16
N GLU A 154 6.46 -14.61 -7.70
CA GLU A 154 6.74 -15.15 -6.38
C GLU A 154 6.35 -14.15 -5.28
N LEU A 155 6.63 -12.86 -5.45
CA LEU A 155 6.21 -11.82 -4.50
C LEU A 155 4.68 -11.68 -4.51
N ALA A 156 4.06 -11.68 -5.69
CA ALA A 156 2.61 -11.57 -5.82
C ALA A 156 1.88 -12.73 -5.09
N ARG A 157 2.44 -13.94 -5.13
CA ARG A 157 1.93 -15.12 -4.42
C ARG A 157 1.98 -15.00 -2.89
N ARG A 158 2.78 -14.09 -2.34
CA ARG A 158 2.85 -13.80 -0.90
C ARG A 158 1.78 -12.78 -0.45
N MET A 159 1.01 -12.24 -1.40
CA MET A 159 0.03 -11.20 -1.14
C MET A 159 -1.39 -11.68 -1.36
N GLU A 160 -2.29 -11.20 -0.51
CA GLU A 160 -3.73 -11.37 -0.68
C GLU A 160 -4.36 -10.07 -1.15
N PHE A 161 -4.82 -10.06 -2.40
CA PHE A 161 -5.53 -8.91 -2.97
C PHE A 161 -7.03 -9.06 -2.78
N ALA A 162 -7.67 -8.13 -2.06
CA ALA A 162 -9.11 -8.17 -1.78
C ALA A 162 -9.80 -6.83 -2.10
N ASN A 163 -11.06 -6.92 -2.53
CA ASN A 163 -11.90 -5.73 -2.64
C ASN A 163 -12.44 -5.36 -1.27
N LEU A 164 -12.22 -4.13 -0.81
CA LEU A 164 -12.61 -3.69 0.51
C LEU A 164 -12.98 -2.21 0.52
N ASN A 165 -14.16 -1.90 1.04
CA ASN A 165 -14.52 -0.54 1.40
C ASN A 165 -14.05 -0.27 2.84
N LEU A 166 -13.18 0.71 3.02
CA LEU A 166 -12.65 1.08 4.34
C LEU A 166 -13.73 1.61 5.29
N LEU A 167 -14.86 2.12 4.79
CA LEU A 167 -16.03 2.52 5.59
C LEU A 167 -16.87 1.32 6.08
N SER A 168 -16.58 0.12 5.59
CA SER A 168 -17.35 -1.09 5.89
C SER A 168 -16.41 -2.30 6.03
N CYS A 169 -15.32 -2.12 6.78
CA CYS A 169 -14.22 -3.09 6.89
C CYS A 169 -14.11 -3.80 8.24
N ASP A 170 -15.18 -3.84 9.04
CA ASP A 170 -15.18 -4.33 10.43
C ASP A 170 -14.52 -5.71 10.60
N LYS A 171 -14.80 -6.67 9.70
CA LYS A 171 -14.19 -8.01 9.73
C LYS A 171 -12.68 -7.98 9.47
N PHE A 172 -12.22 -7.04 8.64
CA PHE A 172 -10.81 -6.85 8.34
C PHE A 172 -10.11 -6.13 9.49
N GLN A 173 -10.80 -5.19 10.15
CA GLN A 173 -10.31 -4.51 11.35
C GLN A 173 -10.11 -5.46 12.53
N GLN A 174 -10.96 -6.49 12.65
CA GLN A 174 -10.83 -7.54 13.65
C GLN A 174 -9.64 -8.47 13.42
N ALA A 175 -8.99 -8.43 12.25
CA ALA A 175 -7.77 -9.18 12.02
C ALA A 175 -6.58 -8.52 12.75
N GLU A 176 -5.79 -9.34 13.44
CA GLU A 176 -4.54 -8.89 14.07
C GLU A 176 -3.47 -8.60 13.00
N PHE A 177 -3.34 -7.33 12.61
CA PHE A 177 -2.23 -6.83 11.81
C PHE A 177 -1.16 -6.23 12.72
N ASP A 178 0.09 -6.54 12.42
CA ASP A 178 1.26 -5.95 13.09
C ASP A 178 1.54 -4.54 12.56
N ILE A 179 1.29 -4.34 11.27
CA ILE A 179 1.61 -3.11 10.55
C ILE A 179 0.49 -2.81 9.58
N VAL A 180 0.01 -1.57 9.58
CA VAL A 180 -0.95 -1.09 8.58
C VAL A 180 -0.40 0.15 7.89
N PHE A 181 -0.36 0.11 6.57
CA PHE A 181 -0.13 1.23 5.69
C PHE A 181 -1.47 1.77 5.22
N LEU A 182 -1.84 2.96 5.69
CA LEU A 182 -2.97 3.72 5.19
C LEU A 182 -2.49 5.13 4.84
N ARG A 183 -2.13 5.32 3.57
CA ARG A 183 -1.45 6.53 3.09
C ARG A 183 -2.22 7.16 1.95
N ASN A 184 -2.21 8.50 1.89
CA ASN A 184 -2.77 9.28 0.78
C ASN A 184 -4.28 9.08 0.50
N VAL A 185 -5.01 8.39 1.37
CA VAL A 185 -6.43 8.08 1.20
C VAL A 185 -7.29 8.84 2.20
N LEU A 186 -6.74 9.17 3.38
CA LEU A 186 -7.44 9.94 4.42
C LEU A 186 -7.92 11.32 3.95
N ILE A 187 -7.26 11.90 2.94
CA ILE A 187 -7.69 13.14 2.30
C ILE A 187 -9.07 13.04 1.63
N TYR A 188 -9.55 11.84 1.33
CA TYR A 188 -10.85 11.60 0.68
C TYR A 188 -11.99 11.34 1.65
N PHE A 189 -11.70 11.00 2.90
CA PHE A 189 -12.73 10.75 3.92
C PHE A 189 -13.46 12.02 4.34
N ASN A 190 -12.93 13.20 3.99
CA ASN A 190 -13.53 14.50 4.27
C ASN A 190 -14.81 14.81 3.47
N GLU A 191 -15.25 13.97 2.51
CA GLU A 191 -16.07 14.48 1.39
C GLU A 191 -17.16 13.60 0.77
N SER A 192 -17.64 12.55 1.43
CA SER A 192 -18.79 11.79 0.91
C SER A 192 -20.12 12.29 1.46
N ALA A 193 -20.58 13.45 0.97
CA ALA A 193 -21.98 13.85 1.03
C ALA A 193 -22.41 14.49 -0.29
N LYS A 194 -22.81 13.64 -1.24
CA LYS A 194 -23.91 13.82 -2.20
C LYS A 194 -23.90 12.65 -3.19
N LEU A 195 -24.79 11.68 -2.98
CA LEU A 195 -25.42 11.01 -4.12
C LEU A 195 -26.67 11.85 -4.39
N ASP A 196 -26.68 12.51 -5.54
CA ASP A 196 -27.74 13.40 -5.97
C ASP A 196 -29.07 12.65 -6.13
N THR A 197 -30.11 13.32 -5.64
CA THR A 197 -31.50 13.13 -6.04
C THR A 197 -31.62 13.45 -7.54
N GLY A 198 -31.99 12.44 -8.32
CA GLY A 198 -32.50 12.56 -9.68
C GLY A 198 -33.47 11.42 -9.91
#